data_AF-A0A562VN36-F1
#
_entry.id   AF-A0A562VN36-F1
#
_cell.length_a   1.000
_cell.length_b   1.000
_cell.length_c   1.000
_cell.angle_alpha   90.00
_cell.angle_beta   90.00
_cell.angle_gamma   90.00
#
_symmetry.space_group_name_H-M   'P 1'
#
loop_
_entity.id
_entity.type
_entity.pdbx_description
1 polymer ?
#
loop_
_entity_poly.entity_id
_entity_poly.type
_entity_poly.pdbx_seq_one_letter_code
_entity_poly.pdbx_strand_id
1 'polypeptide(L)'
;MKRLVFCFIGLMLVGMLAACSLPPERPVTKADLMKTNIYSTFTVKEPPESVLAALNRDGEVVVEASYKGKGEYYLKIVATSEGLKYSVIEK
;
A
#
# COMPACT_ATOMS: atom_id res chain seq x y z
N MET A 1 43.83 11.32 4.27
CA MET A 1 43.06 10.19 4.85
C MET A 1 41.79 10.66 5.58
N LYS A 2 41.85 11.55 6.58
CA LYS A 2 40.66 12.01 7.35
C LYS A 2 39.51 12.60 6.49
N ARG A 3 39.83 13.35 5.42
CA ARG A 3 38.83 13.93 4.50
C ARG A 3 38.07 12.88 3.67
N LEU A 4 38.71 11.75 3.36
CA LEU A 4 38.11 10.66 2.58
C LEU A 4 37.11 9.86 3.43
N VAL A 5 37.45 9.66 4.71
CA VAL A 5 36.58 8.99 5.70
C VAL A 5 35.32 9.83 5.96
N PHE A 6 35.44 11.16 6.08
CA PHE A 6 34.28 12.04 6.23
C PHE A 6 33.34 12.03 5.01
N CYS A 7 33.88 11.92 3.78
CA CYS A 7 33.05 11.76 2.59
C CYS A 7 32.31 10.42 2.56
N PHE A 8 32.99 9.33 2.97
CA PHE A 8 32.38 8.00 3.03
C PHE A 8 31.24 7.93 4.06
N ILE A 9 31.44 8.53 5.23
CA ILE A 9 30.40 8.61 6.27
C ILE A 9 29.23 9.47 5.79
N GLY A 10 29.50 10.61 5.13
CA GLY A 10 28.44 11.44 4.55
C GLY A 10 27.62 10.71 3.50
N LEU A 11 28.27 9.96 2.61
CA LEU A 11 27.58 9.18 1.57
C LEU A 11 26.73 8.05 2.16
N MET A 12 27.23 7.37 3.19
CA MET A 12 26.48 6.32 3.88
C MET A 12 25.25 6.87 4.60
N LEU A 13 25.37 8.06 5.21
CA LEU A 13 24.24 8.73 5.88
C LEU A 13 23.12 9.10 4.89
N VAL A 14 23.48 9.57 3.69
CA VAL A 14 22.50 9.91 2.63
C VAL A 14 21.81 8.66 2.08
N GLY A 15 22.54 7.54 1.93
CA GLY A 15 21.96 6.28 1.46
C GLY A 15 20.89 5.70 2.39
N MET A 16 21.05 5.89 3.71
CA MET A 16 20.09 5.39 4.71
C MET A 16 18.76 6.16 4.71
N LEU A 17 18.76 7.43 4.29
CA LEU A 17 17.55 8.26 4.24
C LEU A 17 16.63 7.92 3.05
N ALA A 18 17.14 7.20 2.04
CA ALA A 18 16.37 6.85 0.84
C ALA A 18 15.47 5.60 1.01
N ALA A 19 15.58 4.86 2.12
CA ALA A 19 14.88 3.60 2.33
C ALA A 19 13.46 3.74 2.91
N CYS A 20 13.05 4.93 3.37
CA CYS A 20 11.86 5.09 4.21
C CYS A 20 10.53 5.30 3.46
N SER A 21 10.51 5.23 2.13
CA SER A 21 9.27 5.41 1.35
C SER A 21 9.39 4.74 -0.01
N LEU A 22 9.92 3.51 -0.04
CA LEU A 22 9.91 2.79 -1.30
C LEU A 22 8.47 2.36 -1.61
N PRO A 23 7.92 2.80 -2.77
CA PRO A 23 6.68 2.23 -3.27
C PRO A 23 6.86 0.71 -3.49
N PRO A 24 5.77 -0.05 -3.62
CA PRO A 24 5.87 -1.48 -3.86
C PRO A 24 6.79 -1.80 -5.05
N GLU A 25 7.56 -2.88 -4.94
CA GLU A 25 8.54 -3.32 -5.97
C GLU A 25 7.92 -3.39 -7.37
N ARG A 26 6.63 -3.70 -7.44
CA ARG A 26 5.84 -3.69 -8.66
C ARG A 26 4.60 -2.84 -8.45
N PRO A 27 4.30 -1.90 -9.35
CA PRO A 27 3.07 -1.14 -9.27
C PRO A 27 1.87 -2.09 -9.39
N VAL A 28 0.96 -1.97 -8.45
CA VAL A 28 -0.35 -2.61 -8.46
C VAL A 28 -1.14 -2.07 -9.64
N THR A 29 -1.78 -2.95 -10.40
CA THR A 29 -2.67 -2.56 -11.49
C THR A 29 -4.14 -2.65 -11.11
N LYS A 30 -5.00 -1.96 -11.85
CA LYS A 30 -6.46 -2.09 -11.71
C LYS A 30 -6.92 -3.55 -11.86
N ALA A 31 -6.29 -4.30 -12.77
CA ALA A 31 -6.60 -5.71 -12.97
C ALA A 31 -6.31 -6.53 -11.72
N ASP A 32 -5.22 -6.24 -11.01
CA ASP A 32 -4.87 -6.93 -9.75
C ASP A 32 -5.87 -6.60 -8.64
N LEU A 33 -6.28 -5.33 -8.53
CA LEU A 33 -7.32 -4.92 -7.59
C LEU A 33 -8.66 -5.61 -7.88
N MET A 34 -9.07 -5.73 -9.14
CA MET A 34 -10.33 -6.39 -9.48
C MET A 34 -10.29 -7.91 -9.27
N LYS A 35 -9.13 -8.56 -9.45
CA LYS A 35 -8.97 -10.00 -9.15
C LYS A 35 -9.22 -10.35 -7.69
N THR A 36 -9.07 -9.40 -6.76
CA THR A 36 -9.35 -9.62 -5.33
C THR A 36 -10.82 -9.81 -5.01
N ASN A 37 -11.73 -9.47 -5.94
CA ASN A 37 -13.18 -9.45 -5.71
C ASN A 37 -13.63 -8.52 -4.56
N ILE A 38 -12.79 -7.60 -4.09
CA ILE A 38 -13.17 -6.67 -3.01
C ILE A 38 -14.40 -5.84 -3.40
N TYR A 39 -14.38 -5.23 -4.59
CA TYR A 39 -15.48 -4.38 -5.09
C TYR A 39 -16.74 -5.15 -5.51
N SER A 40 -16.65 -6.46 -5.73
CA SER A 40 -17.83 -7.30 -5.95
C SER A 40 -18.39 -7.89 -4.65
N THR A 41 -17.55 -8.00 -3.62
CA THR A 41 -17.92 -8.58 -2.32
C THR A 41 -18.45 -7.51 -1.36
N PHE A 42 -17.84 -6.33 -1.39
CA PHE A 42 -18.15 -5.21 -0.50
C PHE A 42 -18.55 -3.97 -1.28
N THR A 43 -19.45 -3.19 -0.68
CA THR A 43 -19.70 -1.82 -1.09
C THR A 43 -18.62 -0.94 -0.45
N VAL A 44 -17.54 -0.68 -1.18
CA VAL A 44 -16.45 0.22 -0.77
C VAL A 44 -16.84 1.67 -1.05
N LYS A 45 -16.59 2.59 -0.11
CA LYS A 45 -16.94 4.01 -0.28
C LYS A 45 -16.03 4.72 -1.28
N GLU A 46 -14.75 4.39 -1.26
CA GLU A 46 -13.72 4.98 -2.12
C GLU A 46 -13.75 4.37 -3.54
N PRO A 47 -13.47 5.16 -4.59
CA PRO A 47 -13.41 4.63 -5.95
C PRO A 47 -12.13 3.77 -6.17
N PRO A 48 -12.18 2.77 -7.07
CA PRO A 48 -11.04 1.89 -7.36
C PRO A 48 -9.74 2.62 -7.69
N GLU A 49 -9.82 3.75 -8.41
CA GLU A 49 -8.63 4.51 -8.81
C GLU A 49 -7.97 5.22 -7.62
N SER A 50 -8.76 5.66 -6.63
CA SER A 50 -8.22 6.25 -5.40
C SER A 50 -7.51 5.21 -4.56
N VAL A 51 -8.10 4.02 -4.43
CA VAL A 51 -7.50 2.87 -3.74
C VAL A 51 -6.21 2.43 -4.43
N LEU A 52 -6.23 2.36 -5.77
CA LEU A 52 -5.06 2.01 -6.57
C LEU A 52 -3.91 3.03 -6.40
N ALA A 53 -4.24 4.32 -6.41
CA ALA A 53 -3.27 5.39 -6.22
C ALA A 53 -2.66 5.39 -4.81
N ALA A 54 -3.45 5.06 -3.78
CA ALA A 54 -2.93 4.89 -2.42
C ALA A 54 -2.01 3.66 -2.33
N LEU A 55 -2.44 2.50 -2.84
CA LEU A 55 -1.63 1.28 -2.84
C LEU A 55 -0.28 1.45 -3.53
N ASN A 56 -0.24 2.17 -4.66
CA ASN A 56 1.01 2.42 -5.39
C ASN A 56 1.93 3.45 -4.74
N ARG A 57 1.41 4.30 -3.88
CA ARG A 57 2.17 5.33 -3.16
C ARG A 57 2.70 4.81 -1.83
N ASP A 58 1.82 4.16 -1.08
CA ASP A 58 2.00 3.89 0.34
C ASP A 58 2.14 2.38 0.62
N GLY A 59 1.90 1.52 -0.37
CA GLY A 59 1.96 0.06 -0.24
C GLY A 59 0.76 -0.56 0.50
N GLU A 60 -0.03 0.24 1.20
CA GLU A 60 -1.25 -0.19 1.89
C GLU A 60 -2.29 0.92 1.93
N VAL A 61 -3.56 0.55 2.16
CA VAL A 61 -4.65 1.49 2.35
C VAL A 61 -5.74 0.88 3.24
N VAL A 62 -6.37 1.70 4.07
CA VAL A 62 -7.55 1.32 4.85
C VAL A 62 -8.75 2.06 4.29
N VAL A 63 -9.81 1.33 3.95
CA VAL A 63 -11.03 1.88 3.34
C VAL A 63 -12.29 1.47 4.09
N GLU A 64 -13.31 2.31 4.03
CA GLU A 64 -14.61 1.98 4.60
C GLU A 64 -15.43 1.13 3.62
N ALA A 65 -16.01 0.05 4.13
CA ALA A 65 -16.79 -0.87 3.32
C ALA A 65 -18.00 -1.43 4.07
N SER A 66 -19.04 -1.80 3.32
CA SER A 66 -20.19 -2.54 3.84
C SER A 66 -20.35 -3.89 3.15
N TYR A 67 -20.72 -4.92 3.92
CA TYR A 67 -21.01 -6.25 3.37
C TYR A 67 -22.53 -6.47 3.28
N LYS A 68 -23.10 -6.33 2.08
CA LYS A 68 -24.51 -6.65 1.78
C LYS A 68 -25.53 -6.09 2.80
N GLY A 69 -25.29 -4.89 3.32
CA GLY A 69 -26.16 -4.23 4.32
C GLY A 69 -26.15 -4.89 5.71
N LYS A 70 -25.20 -5.78 6.00
CA LYS A 70 -25.09 -6.50 7.28
C LYS A 70 -24.21 -5.79 8.31
N GLY A 71 -23.40 -4.82 7.89
CA GLY A 71 -22.50 -4.09 8.78
C GLY A 71 -21.57 -3.13 8.03
N GLU A 72 -20.93 -2.25 8.80
CA GLU A 72 -19.82 -1.41 8.35
C GLU A 72 -18.50 -2.01 8.85
N TYR A 73 -17.49 -2.00 7.99
CA TYR A 73 -16.18 -2.58 8.23
C TYR A 73 -15.10 -1.65 7.69
N TYR A 74 -13.90 -1.77 8.26
CA TYR A 74 -12.69 -1.29 7.62
C TYR A 74 -11.99 -2.43 6.90
N LEU A 75 -11.67 -2.22 5.62
CA LEU A 75 -10.82 -3.14 4.86
C LEU A 75 -9.41 -2.58 4.84
N LYS A 76 -8.47 -3.29 5.46
CA LYS A 76 -7.04 -3.02 5.26
C LYS A 76 -6.57 -3.82 4.05
N ILE A 77 -6.10 -3.14 3.02
CA ILE A 77 -5.58 -3.71 1.78
C ILE A 77 -4.07 -3.45 1.73
N VAL A 78 -3.28 -4.48 1.45
CA VAL A 78 -1.81 -4.41 1.43
C VAL A 78 -1.29 -5.00 0.12
N ALA A 79 -0.39 -4.27 -0.53
CA ALA A 79 0.40 -4.74 -1.67
C ALA A 79 1.62 -5.50 -1.16
N THR A 80 1.65 -6.81 -1.43
CA THR A 80 2.79 -7.67 -1.12
C THR A 80 3.49 -8.09 -2.41
N SER A 81 4.67 -8.69 -2.29
CA SER A 81 5.39 -9.32 -3.41
C SER A 81 4.60 -10.45 -4.09
N GLU A 82 3.61 -11.03 -3.41
CA GLU A 82 2.73 -12.09 -3.93
C GLU A 82 1.44 -11.54 -4.56
N GLY A 83 1.16 -10.25 -4.45
CA GLY A 83 -0.06 -9.60 -4.91
C GLY A 83 -0.79 -8.85 -3.79
N LEU A 84 -2.10 -8.68 -3.95
CA LEU A 84 -2.92 -7.95 -2.97
C LEU A 84 -3.51 -8.89 -1.93
N LYS A 85 -3.35 -8.53 -0.65
CA LYS A 85 -4.03 -9.18 0.48
C LYS A 85 -4.93 -8.17 1.18
N TYR A 86 -6.03 -8.63 1.77
CA TYR A 86 -6.89 -7.78 2.58
C TYR A 86 -7.34 -8.47 3.87
N SER A 87 -7.58 -7.67 4.90
CA SER A 87 -8.19 -8.11 6.15
C SER A 87 -9.39 -7.24 6.48
N VAL A 88 -10.43 -7.85 7.03
CA VAL A 88 -11.65 -7.17 7.47
C VAL A 88 -11.52 -6.87 8.96
N ILE A 89 -11.78 -5.62 9.33
CA ILE A 89 -11.77 -5.14 10.71
C ILE A 89 -13.18 -4.62 11.01
N GLU A 90 -13.81 -5.12 12.06
CA GLU A 90 -15.10 -4.61 12.53
C GLU A 90 -14.94 -3.16 13.01
N LYS A 91 -15.92 -2.32 12.66
CA LYS A 91 -15.91 -0.90 13.01
C LYS A 91 -16.36 -0.67 14.45
#